data_AF-A0A7Y5C707-F1
#
_entry.id   AF-A0A7Y5C707-F1
#
_cell.length_a   1.000
_cell.length_b   1.000
_cell.length_c   1.000
_cell.angle_alpha   90.00
_cell.angle_beta   90.00
_cell.angle_gamma   90.00
#
_symmetry.space_group_name_H-M   'P 1'
#
loop_
_entity.id
_entity.type
_entity.pdbx_description
1 polymer ?
#
loop_
_entity_poly.entity_id
_entity_poly.type
_entity_poly.pdbx_seq_one_letter_code
_entity_poly.pdbx_strand_id
1 'polypeptide(L)'
;MTPAEEPEETEPINPVALALSFRKMLDQGTVRDQSQLAQQVDLTRARVTQLLNLLKLPPAVITELSAAKDSAKIAFFTERRLRSMTKLTSAQEQLEAFQTMRKQFVALSDSR
;
A
#
# COMPACT_ATOMS: atom_id res chain seq x y z
N MET A 1 3.27 10.16 39.44
CA MET A 1 2.66 10.79 38.26
C MET A 1 3.57 10.46 37.08
N THR A 2 3.26 9.40 36.35
CA THR A 2 3.91 9.13 35.06
C THR A 2 3.40 10.16 34.06
N PRO A 3 4.25 10.84 33.28
CA PRO A 3 3.79 11.62 32.15
C PRO A 3 3.08 10.66 31.18
N ALA A 4 1.90 11.06 30.71
CA ALA A 4 1.24 10.37 29.61
C ALA A 4 2.18 10.41 28.40
N GLU A 5 2.61 9.24 27.92
CA GLU A 5 3.24 9.13 26.60
C GLU A 5 2.22 9.65 25.58
N GLU A 6 2.48 10.82 25.00
CA GLU A 6 1.78 11.29 23.81
C GLU A 6 1.90 10.19 22.74
N PRO A 7 0.83 9.83 22.01
CA PRO A 7 0.90 8.77 21.03
C PRO A 7 1.94 9.15 19.98
N GLU A 8 3.04 8.40 19.87
CA GLU A 8 3.98 8.53 18.76
C GLU A 8 3.18 8.47 17.46
N GLU A 9 3.09 9.59 16.73
CA GLU A 9 2.49 9.63 15.40
C GLU A 9 3.38 8.81 14.47
N THR A 10 3.17 7.49 14.44
CA THR A 10 3.93 6.59 13.58
C THR A 10 3.70 6.99 12.12
N GLU A 11 4.77 7.32 11.41
CA GLU A 11 4.67 7.69 10.00
C GLU A 11 3.96 6.59 9.20
N PRO A 12 3.03 6.96 8.30
CA PRO A 12 2.24 5.99 7.58
C PRO A 12 3.14 5.22 6.59
N ILE A 13 3.10 3.89 6.65
CA ILE A 13 3.88 3.03 5.76
C ILE A 13 3.23 2.98 4.37
N ASN A 14 4.00 3.23 3.32
CA ASN A 14 3.53 3.13 1.94
C ASN A 14 3.25 1.66 1.57
N PRO A 15 1.98 1.26 1.37
CA PRO A 15 1.63 -0.15 1.21
C PRO A 15 2.11 -0.71 -0.14
N VAL A 16 2.21 0.12 -1.18
CA VAL A 16 2.68 -0.31 -2.51
C VAL A 16 4.19 -0.48 -2.51
N ALA A 17 4.93 0.44 -1.88
CA ALA A 17 6.37 0.31 -1.71
C ALA A 17 6.72 -0.93 -0.88
N LEU A 18 5.97 -1.19 0.19
CA LEU A 18 6.13 -2.41 1.00
C LEU A 18 5.88 -3.68 0.18
N ALA A 19 4.81 -3.71 -0.63
CA ALA A 19 4.52 -4.84 -1.51
C ALA A 19 5.63 -5.11 -2.54
N LEU A 20 6.23 -4.04 -3.11
CA LEU A 20 7.38 -4.17 -4.01
C LEU A 20 8.61 -4.75 -3.30
N SER A 21 8.88 -4.33 -2.07
CA SER A 21 9.96 -4.91 -1.25
C SER A 21 9.75 -6.41 -1.02
N PHE A 22 8.53 -6.81 -0.65
CA PHE A 22 8.17 -8.22 -0.46
C PHE A 22 8.32 -9.04 -1.74
N ARG A 23 7.87 -8.50 -2.87
CA ARG A 23 8.05 -9.13 -4.18
C ARG A 23 9.54 -9.32 -4.50
N LYS A 24 10.36 -8.30 -4.27
CA LYS A 24 11.81 -8.37 -4.47
C LYS A 24 12.46 -9.47 -3.63
N MET A 25 12.10 -9.58 -2.34
CA MET A 25 12.64 -10.65 -1.46
C MET A 25 12.30 -12.06 -1.97
N LEU A 26 11.07 -12.26 -2.48
CA LEU A 26 10.64 -13.51 -3.07
C LEU A 26 11.39 -13.81 -4.37
N ASP A 27 11.46 -12.83 -5.28
CA ASP A 27 12.08 -12.99 -6.60
C ASP A 27 13.60 -13.20 -6.51
N GLN A 28 14.25 -12.64 -5.50
CA GLN A 28 15.68 -12.83 -5.22
C GLN A 28 15.98 -14.12 -4.43
N GLY A 29 14.96 -14.84 -3.98
CA GLY A 29 15.12 -16.02 -3.13
C GLY A 29 15.65 -15.71 -1.73
N THR A 30 15.61 -14.45 -1.27
CA THR A 30 15.90 -14.06 0.12
C THR A 30 14.98 -14.81 1.09
N VAL A 31 13.74 -15.06 0.65
CA VAL A 31 12.77 -15.92 1.31
C VAL A 31 12.23 -16.92 0.29
N ARG A 32 12.04 -18.16 0.71
CA ARG A 32 11.58 -19.28 -0.11
C ARG A 32 10.14 -19.10 -0.60
N ASP A 33 9.27 -18.59 0.28
CA ASP A 33 7.85 -18.43 0.01
C ASP A 33 7.20 -17.37 0.91
N GLN A 34 5.90 -17.13 0.69
CA GLN A 34 5.12 -16.13 1.44
C GLN A 34 4.96 -16.48 2.93
N SER A 35 5.09 -17.76 3.32
CA SER A 35 5.00 -18.17 4.72
C SER A 35 6.28 -17.82 5.47
N GLN A 36 7.45 -18.06 4.86
CA GLN A 36 8.73 -17.61 5.43
C GLN A 36 8.79 -16.08 5.48
N LEU A 37 8.34 -15.39 4.43
CA LEU A 37 8.26 -13.93 4.43
C LEU A 37 7.41 -13.40 5.60
N ALA A 38 6.23 -13.98 5.79
CA ALA A 38 5.31 -13.64 6.87
C ALA A 38 5.96 -13.75 8.25
N GLN A 39 6.69 -14.85 8.51
CA GLN A 39 7.44 -15.04 9.75
C GLN A 39 8.56 -14.00 9.92
N GLN A 40 9.31 -13.71 8.86
CA GLN A 40 10.45 -12.78 8.91
C GLN A 40 10.03 -11.33 9.16
N VAL A 41 8.85 -10.92 8.70
CA VAL A 41 8.35 -9.54 8.82
C VAL A 41 7.26 -9.40 9.90
N ASP A 42 7.08 -10.43 10.72
CA ASP A 42 6.07 -10.50 11.79
C ASP A 42 4.64 -10.13 11.33
N LEU A 43 4.26 -10.63 10.16
CA LEU A 43 2.92 -10.47 9.60
C LEU A 43 2.24 -11.81 9.43
N THR A 44 0.91 -11.83 9.41
CA THR A 44 0.20 -13.03 8.97
C THR A 44 0.43 -13.28 7.49
N ARG A 45 0.42 -14.55 7.07
CA ARG A 45 0.46 -14.92 5.65
C ARG A 45 -0.66 -14.24 4.85
N ALA A 46 -1.85 -14.12 5.43
CA ALA A 46 -2.96 -13.40 4.81
C ALA A 46 -2.59 -11.94 4.52
N ARG A 47 -1.95 -11.24 5.46
CA ARG A 47 -1.52 -9.84 5.27
C ARG A 47 -0.46 -9.70 4.19
N VAL A 48 0.50 -10.62 4.12
CA VAL A 48 1.49 -10.67 3.02
C VAL A 48 0.80 -10.83 1.67
N THR A 49 -0.11 -11.80 1.54
CA THR A 49 -0.89 -12.00 0.31
C THR A 49 -1.68 -10.76 -0.09
N GLN A 50 -2.31 -10.10 0.88
CA GLN A 50 -3.07 -8.88 0.67
C GLN A 50 -2.22 -7.74 0.11
N LEU A 51 -1.02 -7.52 0.66
CA LEU A 51 -0.07 -6.52 0.18
C LEU A 51 0.43 -6.89 -1.22
N LEU A 52 0.83 -8.14 -1.46
CA LEU A 52 1.27 -8.59 -2.78
C LEU A 52 0.19 -8.47 -3.85
N ASN A 53 -1.09 -8.61 -3.49
CA ASN A 53 -2.21 -8.40 -4.41
C ASN A 53 -2.32 -6.94 -4.91
N LEU A 54 -1.75 -5.95 -4.19
CA LEU A 54 -1.68 -4.57 -4.70
C LEU A 54 -0.85 -4.47 -5.99
N LEU A 55 0.08 -5.39 -6.22
CA LEU A 55 0.88 -5.44 -7.44
C LEU A 55 0.10 -5.94 -8.66
N LYS A 56 -1.20 -6.27 -8.50
CA LYS A 56 -2.13 -6.53 -9.61
C LYS A 56 -2.72 -5.25 -10.19
N LEU A 57 -2.49 -4.10 -9.55
CA LEU A 57 -2.89 -2.80 -10.08
C LEU A 57 -2.13 -2.49 -11.38
N PRO A 58 -2.65 -1.58 -12.23
CA PRO A 58 -1.97 -1.20 -13.46
C PRO A 58 -0.58 -0.60 -13.15
N PRO A 59 0.46 -0.86 -13.98
CA PRO A 59 1.82 -0.38 -13.72
C PRO A 59 1.94 1.12 -13.48
N ALA A 60 1.12 1.93 -14.17
CA ALA A 60 1.07 3.38 -13.97
C ALA A 60 0.66 3.75 -12.53
N VAL A 61 -0.31 3.04 -11.96
CA VAL A 61 -0.79 3.24 -10.59
C VAL A 61 0.28 2.83 -9.57
N ILE A 62 0.92 1.67 -9.79
CA ILE A 62 2.00 1.19 -8.92
C ILE A 62 3.15 2.20 -8.90
N THR A 63 3.54 2.72 -10.06
CA THR A 63 4.62 3.71 -10.19
C THR A 63 4.28 5.00 -9.45
N GLU A 64 3.06 5.53 -9.63
CA GLU A 64 2.65 6.77 -8.95
C GLU A 64 2.59 6.61 -7.43
N LEU A 65 2.05 5.50 -6.94
CA LEU A 65 1.85 5.27 -5.51
C LEU A 65 3.16 4.90 -4.79
N SER A 66 4.02 4.09 -5.40
CA SER A 66 5.31 3.73 -4.79
C SER A 66 6.28 4.91 -4.67
N ALA A 67 6.16 5.91 -5.56
CA ALA A 67 6.96 7.13 -5.51
C ALA A 67 6.47 8.15 -4.46
N ALA A 68 5.32 7.92 -3.83
CA ALA A 68 4.76 8.83 -2.84
C ALA A 68 5.63 8.87 -1.57
N LYS A 69 6.11 10.07 -1.23
CA LYS A 69 6.83 10.38 0.03
C LYS A 69 6.02 11.26 0.97
N ASP A 70 4.92 11.83 0.49
CA ASP A 70 4.04 12.69 1.26
C ASP A 70 3.17 11.86 2.22
N SER A 71 3.28 12.11 3.52
CA SER A 71 2.55 11.39 4.56
C SER A 71 1.03 11.50 4.38
N ALA A 72 0.51 12.63 3.88
CA ALA A 72 -0.92 12.78 3.63
C ALA A 72 -1.40 11.87 2.49
N LYS A 73 -0.64 11.80 1.38
CA LYS A 73 -0.88 10.88 0.27
C LYS A 73 -0.82 9.43 0.74
N ILE A 74 0.19 9.06 1.53
CA ILE A 74 0.35 7.68 2.02
C ILE A 74 -0.81 7.31 2.97
N ALA A 75 -1.16 8.20 3.91
CA ALA A 75 -2.29 8.00 4.82
C ALA A 75 -3.64 7.93 4.07
N PHE A 76 -3.77 8.63 2.95
CA PHE A 76 -4.98 8.59 2.13
C PHE A 76 -5.08 7.27 1.33
N PHE A 77 -4.01 6.85 0.67
CA PHE A 77 -3.96 5.65 -0.20
C PHE A 77 -3.59 4.39 0.58
N THR A 78 -4.35 4.10 1.64
CA THR A 78 -4.14 2.88 2.45
C THR A 78 -4.40 1.60 1.64
N GLU A 79 -3.76 0.51 2.07
CA GLU A 79 -3.95 -0.83 1.52
C GLU A 79 -5.44 -1.21 1.39
N ARG A 80 -6.27 -0.88 2.39
CA ARG A 80 -7.70 -1.18 2.40
C ARG A 80 -8.45 -0.50 1.25
N ARG A 81 -8.11 0.75 0.94
CA ARG A 81 -8.74 1.50 -0.17
C ARG A 81 -8.23 1.03 -1.52
N LEU A 82 -6.95 0.68 -1.61
CA LEU A 82 -6.37 0.13 -2.84
C LEU A 82 -6.90 -1.27 -3.17
N ARG A 83 -7.21 -2.09 -2.16
CA ARG A 83 -7.73 -3.45 -2.35
C ARG A 83 -9.00 -3.47 -3.19
N SER A 84 -9.93 -2.52 -3.02
CA SER A 84 -11.19 -2.56 -3.79
C SER A 84 -10.94 -2.51 -5.30
N MET A 85 -9.93 -1.77 -5.74
CA MET A 85 -9.54 -1.68 -7.14
C MET A 85 -8.97 -3.02 -7.64
N THR A 86 -8.17 -3.72 -6.84
CA THR A 86 -7.62 -5.04 -7.23
C THR A 86 -8.68 -6.12 -7.49
N LYS A 87 -9.93 -5.89 -7.09
CA LYS A 87 -11.07 -6.78 -7.34
C LYS A 87 -11.78 -6.52 -8.68
N LEU A 88 -11.49 -5.40 -9.33
CA LEU A 88 -12.05 -5.06 -10.64
C LEU A 88 -11.38 -5.91 -11.73
N THR A 89 -12.18 -6.36 -12.69
CA THR A 89 -11.78 -7.39 -13.66
C THR A 89 -10.87 -6.85 -14.74
N SER A 90 -11.08 -5.60 -15.17
CA SER A 90 -10.27 -4.97 -16.22
C SER A 90 -9.29 -3.93 -15.68
N ALA A 91 -8.14 -3.80 -16.35
CA ALA A 91 -7.17 -2.75 -16.04
C ALA A 91 -7.75 -1.34 -16.23
N GLN A 92 -8.69 -1.18 -17.18
CA GLN A 92 -9.36 0.09 -17.45
C GLN A 92 -10.23 0.53 -16.27
N GLU A 93 -11.07 -0.36 -15.73
CA GLU A 93 -11.88 -0.07 -14.53
C GLU A 93 -10.99 0.27 -13.33
N GLN A 94 -9.84 -0.39 -13.18
CA GLN A 94 -8.87 -0.09 -12.12
C GLN A 94 -8.28 1.32 -12.28
N LEU A 95 -7.94 1.73 -13.51
CA LEU A 95 -7.45 3.07 -13.81
C LEU A 95 -8.51 4.14 -13.52
N GLU A 96 -9.76 3.91 -13.92
CA GLU A 96 -10.87 4.85 -13.68
C GLU A 96 -11.18 5.01 -12.19
N ALA A 97 -11.21 3.89 -11.45
CA ALA A 97 -11.39 3.91 -10.01
C ALA A 97 -10.23 4.66 -9.31
N PHE A 98 -8.99 4.44 -9.77
CA PHE A 98 -7.83 5.15 -9.26
C PHE A 98 -7.90 6.65 -9.55
N GLN A 99 -8.24 7.05 -10.78
CA GLN A 99 -8.40 8.46 -11.15
C GLN A 99 -9.48 9.15 -10.32
N THR A 100 -10.60 8.47 -10.06
CA THR A 100 -11.67 8.99 -9.20
C THR A 100 -11.17 9.21 -7.77
N MET A 101 -10.47 8.21 -7.20
CA MET A 101 -9.89 8.31 -5.85
C MET A 101 -8.81 9.41 -5.77
N ARG A 102 -8.03 9.58 -6.83
CA ARG A 102 -7.02 10.64 -6.95
C ARG A 102 -7.65 12.04 -7.00
N LYS A 103 -8.76 12.21 -7.72
CA LYS A 103 -9.53 13.49 -7.70
C LYS A 103 -10.05 13.82 -6.30
N GLN A 104 -10.53 12.81 -5.56
CA GLN A 104 -10.96 13.00 -4.17
C GLN A 104 -9.81 13.43 -3.26
N PHE A 105 -8.62 12.85 -3.42
CA PHE A 105 -7.43 13.28 -2.68
C PHE A 105 -7.10 14.75 -2.95
N VAL A 106 -7.00 15.14 -4.22
CA VAL A 106 -6.69 16.52 -4.62
C VAL A 106 -7.72 17.50 -4.04
N ALA A 107 -9.01 17.21 -4.16
CA ALA A 107 -10.07 18.07 -3.61
C ALA A 107 -9.97 18.24 -2.07
N LEU A 108 -9.57 17.19 -1.35
CA LEU A 108 -9.35 17.24 0.10
C LEU A 108 -8.06 17.98 0.48
N SER A 109 -7.04 17.92 -0.37
CA SER A 109 -5.78 18.63 -0.18
C SER A 109 -5.89 20.12 -0.47
N ASP A 110 -6.68 20.51 -1.48
CA ASP A 110 -6.87 21.92 -1.87
C ASP A 110 -7.80 22.69 -0.90
N SER A 111 -8.52 21.98 -0.04
CA SER A 111 -9.45 22.57 0.95
C SER A 111 -8.77 22.91 2.29
N ARG A 112 -7.45 22.85 2.39
CA ARG A 112 -6.66 23.06 3.61
C ARG A 112 -5.73 24.26 3.52
#